data_AF-A0A5A5U032-F1
#
_entry.id   AF-A0A5A5U032-F1
#
_cell.length_a   1.000
_cell.length_b   1.000
_cell.length_c   1.000
_cell.angle_alpha   90.00
_cell.angle_beta   90.00
_cell.angle_gamma   90.00
#
_symmetry.space_group_name_H-M   'P 1'
#
loop_
_entity.id
_entity.type
_entity.pdbx_description
1 polymer ?
#
loop_
_entity_poly.entity_id
_entity_poly.type
_entity_poly.pdbx_seq_one_letter_code
_entity_poly.pdbx_strand_id
1 'polypeptide(L)' 'MFIFPSGKGSNIEFGIATALKKRIYILDVNNEIENFDLTSTFYFLDNVKSFKGSLDNFGKLLVY' A
#
# COMPACT_ATOMS: atom_id res chain seq x y z
N MET A 1 -4.02 -1.26 6.46
CA MET A 1 -3.18 -2.17 5.64
C MET A 1 -3.93 -2.39 4.35
N PHE A 2 -3.31 -2.13 3.21
CA PHE A 2 -3.90 -2.36 1.89
C PHE A 2 -3.10 -3.45 1.18
N ILE A 3 -3.79 -4.35 0.48
CA ILE A 3 -3.19 -5.42 -0.30
C ILE A 3 -3.52 -5.11 -1.76
N PHE A 4 -2.50 -5.05 -2.61
CA PHE A 4 -2.68 -4.83 -4.04
C PHE A 4 -2.62 -6.15 -4.81
N PRO A 5 -3.46 -6.30 -5.86
CA PRO A 5 -4.42 -5.32 -6.40
C PRO A 5 -5.68 -5.14 -5.53
N SER A 6 -6.28 -3.94 -5.53
CA SER A 6 -7.47 -3.60 -4.72
C SER A 6 -8.59 -2.92 -5.54
N GLY A 7 -9.82 -2.96 -5.03
CA GLY A 7 -10.99 -2.42 -5.72
C GLY A 7 -11.20 -0.91 -5.52
N LYS A 8 -12.21 -0.34 -6.21
CA LYS A 8 -12.55 1.10 -6.13
C LYS A 8 -12.79 1.61 -4.70
N GLY A 9 -13.44 0.79 -3.85
CA GLY A 9 -13.69 1.14 -2.44
C GLY A 9 -12.39 1.29 -1.63
N SER A 10 -11.42 0.41 -1.87
CA SER A 10 -10.11 0.46 -1.21
C SER A 10 -9.35 1.74 -1.55
N ASN A 11 -9.47 2.26 -2.78
CA ASN A 11 -8.88 3.55 -3.14
C ASN A 11 -9.52 4.73 -2.38
N ILE A 12 -10.83 4.69 -2.13
CA ILE A 12 -11.51 5.71 -1.31
C ILE A 12 -11.01 5.67 0.13
N GLU A 13 -10.96 4.48 0.74
CA GLU A 13 -10.45 4.31 2.10
C GLU A 13 -8.97 4.73 2.22
N PHE A 14 -8.17 4.42 1.19
CA PHE A 14 -6.76 4.82 1.11
C PHE A 14 -6.62 6.35 1.09
N GLY A 15 -7.43 7.05 0.28
CA GLY A 15 -7.46 8.50 0.23
C GLY A 15 -7.82 9.12 1.59
N ILE A 16 -8.86 8.61 2.25
CA ILE A 16 -9.29 9.08 3.59
C ILE A 16 -8.19 8.86 4.63
N ALA A 17 -7.57 7.66 4.66
CA ALA A 17 -6.49 7.35 5.58
C ALA A 17 -5.27 8.26 5.36
N THR A 18 -4.97 8.57 4.10
CA THR A 18 -3.88 9.47 3.70
C THR A 18 -4.15 10.91 4.17
N ALA A 19 -5.38 11.41 3.97
CA ALA A 19 -5.77 12.74 4.43
C ALA A 19 -5.68 12.88 5.96
N LEU A 20 -5.97 11.81 6.69
CA LEU A 20 -5.82 11.75 8.15
C LEU A 20 -4.37 11.51 8.61
N LYS A 21 -3.39 11.49 7.70
CA LYS A 21 -1.97 11.20 7.96
C LYS A 21 -1.75 9.89 8.73
N LYS A 22 -2.65 8.92 8.58
CA LYS A 22 -2.47 7.62 9.20
C LYS A 22 -1.28 6.92 8.55
N ARG A 23 -0.57 6.10 9.33
CA ARG A 23 0.45 5.21 8.79
C ARG A 23 -0.24 4.15 7.95
N ILE A 24 0.16 4.06 6.68
CA ILE A 24 -0.40 3.12 5.72
C ILE A 24 0.69 2.16 5.28
N TYR A 25 0.36 0.88 5.25
CA TYR A 25 1.21 -0.14 4.66
C TYR A 25 0.53 -0.73 3.44
N ILE A 26 1.29 -0.84 2.36
CA ILE A 26 0.88 -1.50 1.12
C ILE A 26 1.70 -2.77 0.95
N LEU A 27 1.03 -3.91 0.80
CA LEU A 27 1.65 -5.15 0.33
C LEU A 27 1.52 -5.21 -1.20
N ASP A 28 2.64 -5.12 -1.90
CA ASP A 28 2.73 -5.25 -3.35
C ASP A 28 3.21 -6.64 -3.73
N VAL A 29 2.25 -7.52 -4.05
CA VAL A 29 2.53 -8.92 -4.39
C VAL A 29 2.94 -9.05 -5.87
N ASN A 30 2.46 -8.17 -6.73
CA ASN A 30 2.58 -8.28 -8.19
C ASN A 30 3.55 -7.26 -8.83
N ASN A 31 4.22 -6.44 -8.01
CA ASN A 31 5.05 -5.34 -8.47
C ASN A 31 4.29 -4.26 -9.24
N GLU A 32 3.04 -4.01 -8.86
CA GLU A 32 2.17 -3.03 -9.54
C GLU A 32 2.53 -1.58 -9.16
N ILE A 33 3.13 -1.34 -8.00
CA ILE A 33 3.52 0.02 -7.58
C ILE A 33 4.65 0.57 -8.46
N GLU A 34 5.54 -0.30 -8.92
CA GLU A 34 6.65 0.07 -9.82
C GLU A 34 6.19 0.20 -11.30
N ASN A 35 4.96 -0.21 -11.63
CA ASN A 35 4.41 -0.07 -12.98
C ASN A 35 3.85 1.35 -13.18
N PHE A 36 4.56 2.18 -13.94
CA PHE A 36 4.19 3.57 -14.19
C PHE A 36 2.80 3.77 -14.81
N ASP A 37 2.28 2.79 -15.55
CA ASP A 37 0.96 2.88 -16.18
C ASP A 37 -0.19 2.62 -15.18
N LEU A 38 0.10 1.91 -14.08
CA LEU A 38 -0.89 1.46 -13.09
C LEU A 38 -0.71 2.11 -11.72
N THR A 39 0.46 2.70 -11.46
CA THR A 39 0.81 3.26 -10.15
C THR A 39 0.11 4.59 -9.87
N SER A 40 0.05 4.95 -8.59
CA SER A 40 -0.46 6.23 -8.12
C SER A 40 0.61 6.97 -7.35
N THR A 41 0.75 8.28 -7.57
CA THR A 41 1.68 9.13 -6.82
C THR A 41 1.44 9.08 -5.32
N PHE A 42 0.20 8.82 -4.88
CA PHE A 42 -0.12 8.71 -3.46
C PHE A 42 0.54 7.50 -2.77
N TYR A 43 0.99 6.48 -3.51
CA TYR A 43 1.71 5.34 -2.93
C TYR A 43 3.12 5.71 -2.44
N PHE A 44 3.63 6.88 -2.83
CA PHE A 44 4.99 7.35 -2.52
C PHE A 44 5.02 8.45 -1.44
N LEU A 45 3.90 8.73 -0.77
CA LEU A 45 3.86 9.69 0.34
C LEU A 45 4.60 9.16 1.58
N ASP A 46 5.16 10.06 2.40
CA ASP A 46 5.99 9.70 3.57
C ASP A 46 5.29 8.77 4.58
N ASN A 47 3.97 8.93 4.74
CA ASN A 47 3.14 8.13 5.64
C ASN A 47 2.71 6.78 5.05
N VAL A 48 3.11 6.48 3.81
CA VAL A 48 2.85 5.24 3.10
C VAL A 48 4.14 4.43 3.00
N LYS A 49 4.09 3.17 3.43
CA LYS A 49 5.20 2.22 3.32
C LYS A 49 4.77 1.05 2.45
N SER A 50 5.38 0.93 1.27
CA SER A 50 5.22 -0.25 0.43
C SER A 50 6.18 -1.35 0.85
N PHE A 51 5.72 -2.59 0.76
CA PHE A 51 6.52 -3.79 0.94
C PHE A 51 6.29 -4.72 -0.24
N LYS A 52 7.39 -5.13 -0.85
CA LYS A 52 7.41 -6.07 -1.98
C LYS A 52 7.74 -7.47 -1.47
N GLY A 53 6.87 -8.44 -1.75
CA GLY A 53 7.10 -9.83 -1.36
C GLY A 53 5.84 -10.56 -0.93
N SER A 54 6.01 -11.67 -0.22
CA SER A 54 4.90 -12.51 0.24
C SER A 54 4.23 -11.96 1.52
N LEU A 55 2.97 -12.36 1.72
CA LEU A 55 2.21 -12.05 2.93
C LEU A 55 2.92 -12.54 4.21
N ASP A 56 3.56 -13.72 4.16
CA ASP A 56 4.30 -14.28 5.30
C ASP A 56 5.46 -13.38 5.73
N ASN A 57 6.19 -12.83 4.76
CA ASN A 57 7.29 -11.91 5.06
C ASN A 57 6.79 -10.56 5.53
N PHE A 58 5.66 -10.10 4.99
CA PHE A 58 5.01 -8.88 5.44
C PHE A 58 4.51 -8.96 6.88
N GLY A 59 3.93 -10.10 7.29
CA GLY A 59 3.48 -10.31 8.67
C GLY A 59 4.61 -10.15 9.70
N LYS A 60 5.83 -10.58 9.36
CA LYS A 60 7.01 -10.39 10.21
C LYS A 60 7.38 -8.92 10.41
N LEU A 61 7.10 -8.04 9.44
CA LEU A 61 7.38 -6.60 9.52
C LEU A 61 6.43 -5.85 10.48
N LEU A 62 5.24 -6.40 10.74
CA LEU A 62 4.24 -5.75 11.60
C LEU A 62 4.32 -6.17 13.07
N VAL A 63 5.04 -7.27 13.37
CA VAL A 63 5.15 -7.85 14.71
C VAL A 63 6.40 -7.34 15.45
N TYR A 64 7.27 -6.61 14.76
CA TYR A 64 8.40 -5.86 15.33
C TYR A 64 8.13 -4.35 15.26
#